data_AF-A0A2V8WS21-F1
#
_entry.id   AF-A0A2V8WS21-F1
#
_cell.length_a   1.000
_cell.length_b   1.000
_cell.length_c   1.000
_cell.angle_alpha   90.00
_cell.angle_beta   90.00
_cell.angle_gamma   90.00
#
_symmetry.space_group_name_H-M   'P 1'
#
loop_
_entity.id
_entity.type
_entity.pdbx_description
1 polymer ?
#
loop_
_entity_poly.entity_id
_entity_poly.type
_entity_poly.pdbx_seq_one_letter_code
_entity_poly.pdbx_strand_id
1 'polypeptide(L)'
;MAASKKSSKKYAANFSEVHRTFHYNASAHAFSGHFTRPVQHLIEVQAPTALPTIGGFGSSRVENFKFNEYVKFTAGYTHVAGSEQRERGKDEEKVTYTTLVTATIENLNILDVVTADRVVSRISSYHVGGAPESHFSFLGSKFENLHIGGCKADITLNHDFFAKYKTFAAVRNELERKGEFRRMAEDPFQTGNPIQMEDGHEVILCSLVKKMATDAPDVTTQAHAFVIPHFGRVYLAEAIIDECKRTLTMLRLELGSPIAGSGVFAQSVGNGRPWPG
;
A
#
# COMPACT_ATOMS: atom_id res chain seq x y z
N MET A 1 -0.65 73.55 21.72
CA MET A 1 0.28 73.10 20.66
C MET A 1 1.15 71.97 21.21
N ALA A 2 1.35 70.93 20.40
CA ALA A 2 2.30 69.82 20.51
C ALA A 2 2.14 68.79 21.66
N ALA A 3 1.18 67.85 21.51
CA ALA A 3 1.29 66.53 22.12
C ALA A 3 2.16 65.63 21.22
N SER A 4 3.35 65.28 21.71
CA SER A 4 4.33 64.42 21.04
C SER A 4 3.85 62.97 21.01
N LYS A 5 3.56 62.46 19.81
CA LYS A 5 3.35 61.04 19.50
C LYS A 5 4.67 60.28 19.71
N LYS A 6 4.84 59.62 20.86
CA LYS A 6 5.91 58.61 21.03
C LYS A 6 5.38 57.21 20.72
N SER A 7 5.64 56.83 19.47
CA SER A 7 6.22 55.53 19.08
C SER A 7 5.60 54.27 19.70
N SER A 8 4.50 53.81 19.12
CA SER A 8 4.23 52.37 19.05
C SER A 8 5.22 51.74 18.08
N LYS A 9 6.37 51.28 18.60
CA LYS A 9 7.26 50.40 17.84
C LYS A 9 6.47 49.13 17.52
N LYS A 10 6.01 49.06 16.28
CA LYS A 10 5.48 47.88 15.61
C LYS A 10 6.41 46.70 15.89
N TYR A 11 5.86 45.65 16.51
CA TYR A 11 6.39 44.30 16.37
C TYR A 11 6.22 43.90 14.91
N ALA A 12 7.16 44.30 14.06
CA ALA A 12 7.33 43.70 12.75
C ALA A 12 8.01 42.35 13.00
N ALA A 13 7.20 41.32 13.19
CA ALA A 13 7.69 39.95 13.12
C ALA A 13 8.24 39.73 11.71
N ASN A 14 9.53 39.46 11.60
CA ASN A 14 10.15 38.91 10.40
C ASN A 14 9.53 37.53 10.15
N PHE A 15 8.47 37.47 9.34
CA PHE A 15 8.01 36.22 8.73
C PHE A 15 8.99 35.85 7.60
N SER A 16 10.15 35.30 7.95
CA SER A 16 11.09 34.79 6.94
C SER A 16 11.92 33.62 7.46
N GLU A 17 11.24 32.53 7.78
CA GLU A 17 11.67 31.15 7.52
C GLU A 17 10.47 30.26 7.83
N VAL A 18 9.82 29.74 6.79
CA VAL A 18 8.77 28.74 6.98
C VAL A 18 9.45 27.47 7.47
N HIS A 19 9.36 27.19 8.77
CA HIS A 19 9.93 25.97 9.36
C HIS A 19 9.21 24.75 8.77
N ARG A 20 9.83 24.11 7.76
CA ARG A 20 9.28 22.91 7.12
C ARG A 20 9.58 21.70 7.99
N THR A 21 8.54 21.13 8.59
CA THR A 21 8.62 19.88 9.35
C THR A 21 8.15 18.72 8.47
N PHE A 22 8.77 17.55 8.58
CA PHE A 22 8.28 16.36 7.90
C PHE A 22 7.38 15.54 8.82
N HIS A 23 6.18 15.20 8.35
CA HIS A 23 5.28 14.28 9.03
C HIS A 23 5.35 12.90 8.37
N TYR A 24 5.89 11.93 9.10
CA TYR A 24 5.88 10.54 8.68
C TYR A 24 4.45 9.97 8.70
N ASN A 25 4.15 9.06 7.77
CA ASN A 25 2.88 8.33 7.75
C ASN A 25 3.13 6.89 7.29
N ALA A 26 2.90 5.95 8.18
CA ALA A 26 2.93 4.54 7.84
C ALA A 26 2.02 3.72 8.76
N SER A 27 1.35 2.73 8.19
CA SER A 27 0.61 1.72 8.94
C SER A 27 0.57 0.41 8.17
N ALA A 28 0.48 -0.71 8.88
CA ALA A 28 0.40 -2.02 8.26
C ALA A 28 -0.41 -2.97 9.13
N HIS A 29 -0.97 -4.00 8.50
CA HIS A 29 -1.53 -5.15 9.20
C HIS A 29 -1.37 -6.43 8.39
N ALA A 30 -1.28 -7.55 9.09
CA ALA A 30 -1.14 -8.87 8.48
C ALA A 30 -2.48 -9.36 7.92
N PHE A 31 -3.55 -9.34 8.71
CA PHE A 31 -4.84 -9.87 8.28
C PHE A 31 -6.00 -9.14 8.95
N SER A 32 -7.06 -8.86 8.20
CA SER A 32 -8.37 -8.51 8.73
C SER A 32 -9.45 -9.07 7.81
N GLY A 33 -10.67 -9.25 8.31
CA GLY A 33 -11.74 -9.79 7.47
C GLY A 33 -13.10 -9.76 8.11
N HIS A 34 -14.12 -10.00 7.31
CA HIS A 34 -15.51 -10.04 7.75
C HIS A 34 -16.21 -11.22 7.06
N PHE A 35 -16.62 -12.20 7.85
CA PHE A 35 -17.40 -13.34 7.40
C PHE A 35 -18.87 -13.08 7.66
N THR A 36 -19.72 -13.39 6.68
CA THR A 36 -21.17 -13.19 6.74
C THR A 36 -21.94 -14.51 6.67
N ARG A 37 -21.32 -15.59 6.17
CA ARG A 37 -21.86 -16.95 6.21
C ARG A 37 -20.75 -17.98 6.46
N PRO A 38 -21.04 -19.08 7.16
CA PRO A 38 -22.32 -19.39 7.83
C PRO A 38 -22.51 -18.64 9.16
N VAL A 39 -21.44 -18.06 9.70
CA VAL A 39 -21.47 -17.25 10.92
C VAL A 39 -21.05 -15.83 10.58
N GLN A 40 -21.77 -14.86 11.13
CA GLN A 40 -21.38 -13.46 11.04
C GLN A 40 -20.27 -13.17 12.05
N HIS A 41 -19.08 -12.83 11.57
CA HIS A 41 -17.93 -12.58 12.42
C HIS A 41 -16.98 -11.57 11.80
N LEU A 42 -16.65 -10.53 12.57
CA LEU A 42 -15.59 -9.59 12.24
C LEU A 42 -14.28 -10.11 12.84
N ILE A 43 -13.30 -10.34 11.98
CA ILE A 43 -11.93 -10.61 12.41
C ILE A 43 -11.22 -9.28 12.57
N GLU A 44 -10.90 -8.96 13.82
CA GLU A 44 -10.12 -7.79 14.17
C GLU A 44 -8.75 -7.79 13.49
N VAL A 45 -8.15 -6.62 13.39
CA VAL A 45 -6.88 -6.43 12.70
C VAL A 45 -5.76 -7.21 13.40
N GLN A 46 -5.12 -8.11 12.66
CA GLN A 46 -4.02 -8.95 13.13
C GLN A 46 -2.66 -8.31 12.81
N ALA A 47 -1.75 -8.32 13.80
CA ALA A 47 -0.47 -7.63 13.79
C ALA A 47 -0.54 -6.16 13.28
N PRO A 48 -1.39 -5.29 13.87
CA PRO A 48 -1.45 -3.89 13.49
C PRO A 48 -0.21 -3.13 13.96
N THR A 49 0.30 -2.24 13.11
CA THR A 49 1.36 -1.28 13.47
C THR A 49 1.06 0.07 12.83
N ALA A 50 1.39 1.16 13.52
CA ALA A 50 1.38 2.52 13.01
C ALA A 50 2.66 3.26 13.39
N LEU A 51 3.15 4.13 12.51
CA LEU A 51 4.34 4.95 12.72
C LEU A 51 3.94 6.31 13.30
N PRO A 52 4.61 6.78 14.37
CA PRO A 52 4.42 8.15 14.85
C PRO A 52 4.75 9.18 13.78
N THR A 53 4.09 10.34 13.83
CA THR A 53 4.32 11.44 12.86
C THR A 53 5.73 12.02 12.93
N ILE A 54 6.45 11.78 14.03
CA ILE A 54 7.85 12.16 14.25
C ILE A 54 8.86 11.12 13.73
N GLY A 55 8.40 10.00 13.17
CA GLY A 55 9.23 8.89 12.73
C GLY A 55 9.46 7.86 13.84
N GLY A 56 10.58 7.13 13.76
CA GLY A 56 10.93 6.06 14.68
C GLY A 56 10.71 4.67 14.09
N PHE A 57 10.40 3.70 14.94
CA PHE A 57 10.21 2.30 14.56
C PHE A 57 9.03 1.71 15.32
N GLY A 58 8.28 0.82 14.66
CA GLY A 58 7.23 0.03 15.28
C GLY A 58 7.17 -1.35 14.65
N SER A 59 6.76 -2.34 15.44
CA SER A 59 6.57 -3.71 14.97
C SER A 59 5.46 -4.41 15.74
N SER A 60 4.77 -5.33 15.07
CA SER A 60 3.74 -6.17 15.68
C SER A 60 3.78 -7.55 15.07
N ARG A 61 3.43 -8.57 15.85
CA ARG A 61 3.50 -9.98 15.45
C ARG A 61 2.37 -10.77 16.10
N VAL A 62 1.78 -11.67 15.33
CA VAL A 62 0.86 -12.71 15.76
C VAL A 62 1.40 -14.06 15.30
N GLU A 63 1.27 -15.07 16.14
CA GLU A 63 1.71 -16.45 15.89
C GLU A 63 0.51 -17.38 15.95
N ASN A 64 0.56 -18.46 15.16
CA ASN A 64 -0.40 -19.55 15.15
C ASN A 64 -1.85 -19.08 15.05
N PHE A 65 -2.11 -18.08 14.20
CA PHE A 65 -3.47 -17.58 14.00
C PHE A 65 -4.30 -18.64 13.30
N LYS A 66 -5.48 -18.91 13.86
CA LYS A 66 -6.49 -19.79 13.28
C LYS A 66 -7.87 -19.22 13.54
N PHE A 67 -8.63 -19.00 12.48
CA PHE A 67 -10.05 -18.70 12.54
C PHE A 67 -10.85 -19.87 11.96
N ASN A 68 -11.41 -20.68 12.86
CA ASN A 68 -12.06 -21.96 12.51
C ASN A 68 -11.20 -22.75 11.53
N GLU A 69 -11.81 -23.37 10.53
CA GLU A 69 -11.10 -24.01 9.41
C GLU A 69 -10.96 -23.09 8.19
N TYR A 70 -11.26 -21.79 8.33
CA TYR A 70 -11.37 -20.87 7.20
C TYR A 70 -10.06 -20.20 6.85
N VAL A 71 -9.33 -19.72 7.85
CA VAL A 71 -8.06 -19.03 7.67
C VAL A 71 -7.10 -19.48 8.76
N LYS A 72 -5.90 -19.89 8.35
CA LYS A 72 -4.80 -20.18 9.26
C LYS A 72 -3.49 -19.67 8.69
N PHE A 73 -2.58 -19.23 9.55
CA PHE A 73 -1.20 -18.94 9.19
C PHE A 73 -0.27 -19.14 10.38
N THR A 74 1.00 -19.45 10.13
CA THR A 74 1.99 -19.67 11.20
C THR A 74 2.38 -18.36 11.85
N ALA A 75 2.69 -17.34 11.05
CA ALA A 75 3.07 -16.03 11.56
C ALA A 75 2.51 -14.91 10.69
N GLY A 76 2.07 -13.84 11.33
CA GLY A 76 1.73 -12.58 10.69
C GLY A 76 2.48 -11.47 11.39
N TYR A 77 3.24 -10.64 10.67
CA TYR A 77 4.01 -9.57 11.30
C TYR A 77 4.15 -8.35 10.41
N THR A 78 4.32 -7.22 11.07
CA THR A 78 4.46 -5.91 10.43
C THR A 78 5.61 -5.13 11.03
N HIS A 79 6.24 -4.32 10.20
CA HIS A 79 7.27 -3.36 10.64
C HIS A 79 7.04 -2.03 9.93
N VAL A 80 7.16 -0.95 10.68
CA VAL A 80 7.19 0.42 10.17
C VAL A 80 8.45 1.11 10.65
N ALA A 81 9.05 1.94 9.81
CA ALA A 81 10.18 2.78 10.19
C ALA A 81 10.09 4.13 9.50
N GLY A 82 10.48 5.18 10.21
CA GLY A 82 10.65 6.54 9.73
C GLY A 82 11.99 7.07 10.22
N SER A 83 12.83 7.55 9.33
CA SER A 83 14.16 8.08 9.69
C SER A 83 14.51 9.31 8.87
N GLU A 84 15.34 10.17 9.45
CA GLU A 84 15.87 11.37 8.83
C GLU A 84 17.38 11.16 8.64
N GLN A 85 17.87 11.46 7.44
CA GLN A 85 19.29 11.44 7.12
C GLN A 85 19.71 12.84 6.68
N ARG A 86 20.75 13.37 7.32
CA ARG A 86 21.38 14.65 6.99
C ARG A 86 22.71 14.41 6.32
N GLU A 87 22.86 14.87 5.10
CA GLU A 87 24.12 14.83 4.36
C GLU A 87 24.68 16.24 4.25
N ARG A 88 25.89 16.44 4.79
CA ARG A 88 26.57 17.73 4.70
C ARG A 88 27.30 17.83 3.37
N GLY A 89 26.73 18.58 2.43
CA GLY A 89 27.39 18.95 1.18
C GLY A 89 28.41 20.07 1.37
N LYS A 90 29.14 20.41 0.29
CA LYS A 90 30.07 21.56 0.28
C LYS A 90 29.33 22.90 0.39
N ASP A 91 28.12 22.98 -0.16
CA ASP A 91 27.35 24.23 -0.30
C ASP A 91 26.02 24.23 0.49
N GLU A 92 25.35 23.07 0.67
CA GLU A 92 24.07 22.97 1.39
C GLU A 92 23.91 21.64 2.17
N GLU A 93 23.11 21.67 3.24
CA GLU A 93 22.68 20.48 3.98
C GLU A 93 21.49 19.83 3.26
N LYS A 94 21.66 18.57 2.83
CA LYS A 94 20.58 17.80 2.21
C LYS A 94 19.94 16.91 3.26
N VAL A 95 18.66 17.14 3.52
CA VAL A 95 17.86 16.29 4.43
C VAL A 95 17.02 15.32 3.60
N THR A 96 17.08 14.03 3.93
CA THR A 96 16.25 12.98 3.30
C THR A 96 15.45 12.26 4.37
N TYR A 97 14.13 12.23 4.20
CA TYR A 97 13.20 11.52 5.08
C TYR A 97 12.83 10.20 4.43
N THR A 98 13.03 9.09 5.12
CA THR A 98 12.73 7.75 4.60
C THR A 98 11.65 7.09 5.44
N THR A 99 10.63 6.54 4.78
CA THR A 99 9.59 5.71 5.38
C THR A 99 9.67 4.30 4.80
N LEU A 100 9.62 3.29 5.67
CA LEU A 100 9.57 1.89 5.28
C LEU A 100 8.40 1.20 5.98
N VAL A 101 7.64 0.41 5.22
CA VAL A 101 6.48 -0.33 5.70
C VAL A 101 6.55 -1.75 5.16
N THR A 102 6.35 -2.72 6.03
CA THR A 102 6.25 -4.13 5.65
C THR A 102 5.09 -4.81 6.36
N ALA A 103 4.39 -5.67 5.65
CA ALA A 103 3.47 -6.65 6.21
C ALA A 103 3.81 -8.02 5.62
N THR A 104 3.87 -9.04 6.46
CA THR A 104 4.23 -10.40 6.04
C THR A 104 3.32 -11.41 6.70
N ILE A 105 2.92 -12.40 5.93
CA ILE A 105 2.24 -13.61 6.41
C ILE A 105 3.07 -14.81 5.97
N GLU A 106 3.28 -15.76 6.87
CA GLU A 106 4.00 -17.01 6.64
C GLU A 106 3.05 -18.20 6.78
N ASN A 107 3.16 -19.15 5.84
CA ASN A 107 2.34 -20.36 5.72
C ASN A 107 0.84 -20.05 5.75
N LEU A 108 0.41 -19.12 4.89
CA LEU A 108 -0.99 -18.78 4.72
C LEU A 108 -1.75 -19.96 4.13
N ASN A 109 -2.93 -20.24 4.69
CA ASN A 109 -3.88 -21.18 4.13
C ASN A 109 -5.31 -20.67 4.38
N ILE A 110 -6.06 -20.56 3.30
CA ILE A 110 -7.46 -20.16 3.27
C ILE A 110 -8.26 -21.32 2.68
N LEU A 111 -9.03 -22.02 3.53
CA LEU A 111 -9.89 -23.15 3.18
C LEU A 111 -9.18 -24.27 2.40
N ASP A 112 -7.86 -24.40 2.54
CA ASP A 112 -7.00 -25.28 1.73
C ASP A 112 -7.06 -25.03 0.20
N VAL A 113 -7.73 -23.96 -0.24
CA VAL A 113 -7.85 -23.55 -1.66
C VAL A 113 -6.76 -22.55 -2.03
N VAL A 114 -6.50 -21.57 -1.17
CA VAL A 114 -5.46 -20.55 -1.41
C VAL A 114 -4.39 -20.73 -0.35
N THR A 115 -3.18 -21.12 -0.78
CA THR A 115 -2.06 -21.32 0.13
C THR A 115 -0.82 -20.58 -0.37
N ALA A 116 0.03 -20.13 0.55
CA ALA A 116 1.30 -19.52 0.22
C ALA A 116 2.28 -19.69 1.38
N ASP A 117 3.54 -20.03 1.08
CA ASP A 117 4.58 -20.10 2.10
C ASP A 117 4.86 -18.71 2.67
N ARG A 118 4.78 -17.68 1.82
CA ARG A 118 4.98 -16.30 2.25
C ARG A 118 4.28 -15.30 1.37
N VAL A 119 3.61 -14.32 1.98
CA VAL A 119 3.04 -13.16 1.30
C VAL A 119 3.65 -11.91 1.91
N VAL A 120 4.33 -11.09 1.11
CA VAL A 120 5.06 -9.90 1.57
C VAL A 120 4.54 -8.67 0.85
N SER A 121 4.05 -7.71 1.63
CA SER A 121 3.81 -6.33 1.21
C SER A 121 4.97 -5.47 1.70
N ARG A 122 5.59 -4.70 0.81
CA ARG A 122 6.65 -3.76 1.17
C ARG A 122 6.51 -2.46 0.40
N ILE A 123 6.47 -1.35 1.13
CA ILE A 123 6.50 0.00 0.57
C ILE A 123 7.70 0.73 1.18
N SER A 124 8.58 1.24 0.34
CA SER A 124 9.61 2.19 0.77
C SER A 124 9.40 3.52 0.07
N SER A 125 9.46 4.61 0.80
CA SER A 125 9.40 5.96 0.27
C SER A 125 10.53 6.80 0.82
N TYR A 126 11.03 7.73 0.01
CA TYR A 126 11.94 8.76 0.49
C TYR A 126 11.57 10.13 -0.08
N HIS A 127 11.77 11.17 0.73
CA HIS A 127 11.51 12.55 0.38
C HIS A 127 12.77 13.37 0.63
N VAL A 128 13.28 14.00 -0.42
CA VAL A 128 14.41 14.94 -0.31
C VAL A 128 13.84 16.31 0.05
N GLY A 129 14.42 16.99 1.04
CA GLY A 129 14.03 18.35 1.42
C GLY A 129 13.96 19.28 0.20
N GLY A 130 12.85 20.00 0.06
CA GLY A 130 12.62 20.91 -1.07
C GLY A 130 12.10 20.25 -2.36
N ALA A 131 12.11 18.92 -2.48
CA ALA A 131 11.47 18.24 -3.61
C ALA A 131 9.94 18.37 -3.54
N PRO A 132 9.25 18.40 -4.70
CA PRO A 132 7.79 18.53 -4.74
C PRO A 132 7.06 17.23 -4.36
N GLU A 133 7.68 16.07 -4.59
CA GLU A 133 7.09 14.76 -4.32
C GLU A 133 8.10 13.77 -3.73
N SER A 134 7.57 12.84 -2.94
CA SER A 134 8.30 11.65 -2.49
C SER A 134 8.48 10.65 -3.64
N HIS A 135 9.64 10.00 -3.65
CA HIS A 135 9.83 8.78 -4.43
C HIS A 135 9.32 7.58 -3.64
N PHE A 136 8.76 6.59 -4.33
CA PHE A 136 8.33 5.33 -3.73
C PHE A 136 8.82 4.12 -4.52
N SER A 137 8.77 2.95 -3.88
CA SER A 137 9.03 1.66 -4.48
C SER A 137 8.25 0.56 -3.76
N PHE A 138 7.79 -0.41 -4.54
CA PHE A 138 7.20 -1.66 -4.05
C PHE A 138 8.18 -2.83 -4.07
N LEU A 139 9.46 -2.56 -4.34
CA LEU A 139 10.49 -3.59 -4.44
C LEU A 139 10.58 -4.40 -3.13
N GLY A 140 10.60 -5.72 -3.27
CA GLY A 140 10.59 -6.66 -2.16
C GLY A 140 9.19 -7.17 -1.77
N SER A 141 8.13 -6.61 -2.34
CA SER A 141 6.80 -7.24 -2.28
C SER A 141 6.79 -8.50 -3.14
N LYS A 142 6.20 -9.60 -2.65
CA LYS A 142 6.24 -10.89 -3.36
C LYS A 142 5.24 -11.89 -2.80
N PHE A 143 4.99 -12.93 -3.58
CA PHE A 143 4.42 -14.19 -3.14
C PHE A 143 5.48 -15.29 -3.26
N GLU A 144 5.60 -16.14 -2.25
CA GLU A 144 6.42 -17.34 -2.29
C GLU A 144 5.49 -18.55 -2.28
N ASN A 145 5.62 -19.40 -3.30
CA ASN A 145 4.84 -20.63 -3.46
C ASN A 145 3.32 -20.44 -3.30
N LEU A 146 2.76 -19.43 -3.97
CA LEU A 146 1.31 -19.26 -4.05
C LEU A 146 0.68 -20.43 -4.82
N HIS A 147 -0.31 -21.08 -4.23
CA HIS A 147 -1.12 -22.10 -4.87
C HIS A 147 -2.59 -21.71 -4.82
N ILE A 148 -3.32 -22.07 -5.87
CA ILE A 148 -4.75 -21.89 -6.04
C ILE A 148 -5.33 -23.25 -6.42
N GLY A 149 -6.29 -23.76 -5.65
CA GLY A 149 -6.90 -25.07 -5.88
C GLY A 149 -5.90 -26.23 -5.87
N GLY A 150 -4.81 -26.10 -5.09
CA GLY A 150 -3.72 -27.09 -5.03
C GLY A 150 -2.70 -27.00 -6.18
N CYS A 151 -2.91 -26.14 -7.18
CA CYS A 151 -1.97 -25.92 -8.28
C CYS A 151 -1.16 -24.64 -8.06
N LYS A 152 0.11 -24.65 -8.45
CA LYS A 152 0.99 -23.48 -8.34
C LYS A 152 0.47 -22.34 -9.23
N ALA A 153 0.36 -21.15 -8.65
CA ALA A 153 0.09 -19.93 -9.39
C ALA A 153 1.41 -19.28 -9.82
N ASP A 154 1.61 -19.10 -11.12
CA ASP A 154 2.74 -18.36 -11.67
C ASP A 154 2.40 -16.87 -11.74
N ILE A 155 3.01 -16.07 -10.86
CA ILE A 155 2.74 -14.65 -10.71
C ILE A 155 4.02 -13.86 -10.97
N THR A 156 3.96 -12.93 -11.93
CA THR A 156 5.02 -11.93 -12.16
C THR A 156 4.53 -10.57 -11.72
N LEU A 157 5.23 -9.94 -10.78
CA LEU A 157 4.97 -8.56 -10.36
C LEU A 157 5.78 -7.56 -11.19
N ASN A 158 5.19 -6.42 -11.52
CA ASN A 158 5.73 -5.37 -12.37
C ASN A 158 6.61 -4.38 -11.59
N HIS A 159 7.62 -4.88 -10.87
CA HIS A 159 8.52 -4.02 -10.11
C HIS A 159 9.28 -3.02 -10.99
N ASP A 160 9.64 -3.42 -12.22
CA ASP A 160 10.36 -2.57 -13.17
C ASP A 160 9.57 -1.32 -13.55
N PHE A 161 8.24 -1.44 -13.71
CA PHE A 161 7.37 -0.30 -13.99
C PHE A 161 7.44 0.72 -12.84
N PHE A 162 7.26 0.28 -11.61
CA PHE A 162 7.32 1.17 -10.44
C PHE A 162 8.75 1.61 -10.06
N ALA A 163 9.77 0.89 -10.53
CA ALA A 163 11.15 1.35 -10.47
C ALA A 163 11.44 2.45 -11.50
N LYS A 164 10.72 2.48 -12.63
CA LYS A 164 10.81 3.53 -13.65
C LYS A 164 10.00 4.77 -13.27
N TYR A 165 8.77 4.58 -12.81
CA TYR A 165 7.84 5.66 -12.45
C TYR A 165 7.71 5.77 -10.92
N LYS A 166 8.67 6.47 -10.31
CA LYS A 166 8.88 6.49 -8.85
C LYS A 166 8.04 7.54 -8.10
N THR A 167 7.33 8.42 -8.80
CA THR A 167 6.57 9.52 -8.21
C THR A 167 5.11 9.47 -8.68
N PHE A 168 4.20 10.15 -7.98
CA PHE A 168 2.79 10.12 -8.36
C PHE A 168 2.59 10.78 -9.73
N ALA A 169 3.17 11.96 -9.95
CA ALA A 169 3.13 12.63 -11.25
C ALA A 169 3.70 11.75 -12.39
N ALA A 170 4.75 10.96 -12.13
CA ALA A 170 5.33 10.08 -13.15
C ALA A 170 4.38 8.94 -13.54
N VAL A 171 3.66 8.37 -12.57
CA VAL A 171 2.64 7.33 -12.84
C VAL A 171 1.44 7.93 -13.55
N ARG A 172 0.97 9.11 -13.12
CA ARG A 172 -0.14 9.84 -13.76
C ARG A 172 0.15 10.16 -15.22
N ASN A 173 1.31 10.74 -15.50
CA ASN A 173 1.71 11.07 -16.87
C ASN A 173 1.80 9.82 -17.77
N GLU A 174 2.06 8.65 -17.19
CA GLU A 174 2.03 7.39 -17.94
C GLU A 174 0.60 6.86 -18.16
N LEU A 175 -0.36 7.14 -17.28
CA LEU A 175 -1.79 6.86 -17.51
C LEU A 175 -2.36 7.66 -18.66
N GLU A 176 -1.95 8.92 -18.81
CA GLU A 176 -2.40 9.76 -19.92
C GLU A 176 -1.98 9.19 -21.28
N ARG A 177 -0.87 8.45 -21.32
CA ARG A 177 -0.38 7.77 -22.52
C ARG A 177 -1.26 6.56 -22.86
N LYS A 178 -1.52 6.35 -24.16
CA LYS A 178 -2.30 5.21 -24.67
C LYS A 178 -1.51 3.90 -24.56
N GLY A 179 -1.40 3.35 -23.35
CA GLY A 179 -0.65 2.13 -23.05
C GLY A 179 -1.44 1.06 -22.28
N GLU A 180 -0.81 -0.10 -22.06
CA GLU A 180 -1.40 -1.21 -21.29
C GLU A 180 -1.73 -0.81 -19.85
N PHE A 181 -0.91 0.05 -19.24
CA PHE A 181 -1.11 0.56 -17.89
C PHE A 181 -2.41 1.37 -17.74
N ARG A 182 -2.74 2.20 -18.75
CA ARG A 182 -3.98 2.97 -18.79
C ARG A 182 -5.21 2.06 -18.78
N ARG A 183 -5.22 1.03 -19.63
CA ARG A 183 -6.34 0.06 -19.70
C ARG A 183 -6.56 -0.64 -18.36
N MET A 184 -5.48 -1.01 -17.68
CA MET A 184 -5.55 -1.62 -16.36
C MET A 184 -6.09 -0.65 -15.31
N ALA A 185 -5.70 0.62 -15.32
CA ALA A 185 -6.14 1.59 -14.32
C ALA A 185 -7.55 2.15 -14.57
N GLU A 186 -7.97 2.26 -15.83
CA GLU A 186 -9.32 2.66 -16.20
C GLU A 186 -10.35 1.59 -15.83
N ASP A 187 -10.05 0.29 -16.01
CA ASP A 187 -10.96 -0.79 -15.60
C ASP A 187 -10.21 -1.88 -14.82
N PRO A 188 -9.80 -1.60 -13.57
CA PRO A 188 -8.94 -2.49 -12.78
C PRO A 188 -9.62 -3.82 -12.44
N PHE A 189 -10.94 -3.91 -12.61
CA PHE A 189 -11.70 -5.12 -12.32
C PHE A 189 -12.27 -5.78 -13.59
N GLN A 190 -11.93 -5.28 -14.78
CA GLN A 190 -12.47 -5.75 -16.06
C GLN A 190 -14.00 -5.87 -16.03
N THR A 191 -14.66 -4.82 -15.54
CA THR A 191 -16.12 -4.69 -15.43
C THR A 191 -16.78 -4.27 -16.75
N GLY A 192 -15.99 -3.81 -17.72
CA GLY A 192 -16.48 -3.17 -18.94
C GLY A 192 -16.90 -1.71 -18.76
N ASN A 193 -16.76 -1.16 -17.55
CA ASN A 193 -17.12 0.22 -17.22
C ASN A 193 -15.87 0.97 -16.72
N PRO A 194 -15.16 1.68 -17.62
CA PRO A 194 -14.01 2.49 -17.24
C PRO A 194 -14.36 3.51 -16.15
N ILE A 195 -13.55 3.54 -15.09
CA ILE A 195 -13.51 4.59 -14.10
C ILE A 195 -13.11 5.88 -14.82
N GLN A 196 -13.99 6.89 -14.76
CA GLN A 196 -13.65 8.23 -15.19
C GLN A 196 -12.86 8.91 -14.07
N MET A 197 -11.64 9.32 -14.36
CA MET A 197 -10.83 10.10 -13.43
C MET A 197 -11.36 11.54 -13.44
N GLU A 198 -11.77 12.06 -12.28
CA GLU A 198 -12.21 13.45 -12.12
C GLU A 198 -11.01 14.37 -11.86
N ASP A 199 -11.03 15.58 -12.45
CA ASP A 199 -9.98 16.58 -12.27
C ASP A 199 -9.87 17.02 -10.80
N GLY A 200 -8.67 16.88 -10.20
CA GLY A 200 -8.27 17.61 -8.99
C GLY A 200 -7.92 16.79 -7.75
N HIS A 201 -8.34 15.52 -7.66
CA HIS A 201 -7.94 14.58 -6.58
C HIS A 201 -7.87 13.15 -7.12
N GLU A 202 -6.95 12.93 -8.06
CA GLU A 202 -6.84 11.65 -8.74
C GLU A 202 -6.15 10.61 -7.87
N VAL A 203 -6.93 9.66 -7.36
CA VAL A 203 -6.39 8.44 -6.77
C VAL A 203 -6.25 7.41 -7.88
N ILE A 204 -5.05 6.85 -8.06
CA ILE A 204 -4.80 5.79 -9.04
C ILE A 204 -5.00 4.44 -8.38
N LEU A 205 -5.97 3.66 -8.88
CA LEU A 205 -6.17 2.26 -8.51
C LEU A 205 -5.60 1.36 -9.60
N CYS A 206 -4.69 0.46 -9.24
CA CYS A 206 -4.06 -0.47 -10.17
C CYS A 206 -3.62 -1.77 -9.47
N SER A 207 -2.98 -2.68 -10.21
CA SER A 207 -2.30 -3.85 -9.65
C SER A 207 -0.82 -3.89 -10.06
N LEU A 208 0.01 -4.50 -9.21
CA LEU A 208 1.39 -4.83 -9.56
C LEU A 208 1.46 -6.08 -10.44
N VAL A 209 0.39 -6.85 -10.62
CA VAL A 209 0.44 -8.08 -11.43
C VAL A 209 0.68 -7.75 -12.90
N LYS A 210 1.80 -8.24 -13.45
CA LYS A 210 2.13 -8.19 -14.87
C LYS A 210 1.63 -9.42 -15.62
N LYS A 211 1.76 -10.59 -14.98
CA LYS A 211 1.32 -11.88 -15.50
C LYS A 211 0.80 -12.73 -14.36
N MET A 212 -0.26 -13.48 -14.62
CA MET A 212 -0.77 -14.49 -13.71
C MET A 212 -1.34 -15.68 -14.48
N ALA A 213 -1.03 -16.88 -14.04
CA ALA A 213 -1.58 -18.12 -14.57
C ALA A 213 -1.63 -19.20 -13.49
N THR A 214 -2.50 -20.19 -13.67
CA THR A 214 -2.55 -21.41 -12.86
C THR A 214 -3.11 -22.55 -13.70
N ASP A 215 -2.66 -23.77 -13.42
CA ASP A 215 -3.18 -25.00 -14.04
C ASP A 215 -4.38 -25.59 -13.27
N ALA A 216 -4.88 -24.86 -12.27
CA ALA A 216 -6.03 -25.28 -11.47
C ALA A 216 -7.29 -25.45 -12.35
N PRO A 217 -7.96 -26.62 -12.30
CA PRO A 217 -9.18 -26.85 -13.05
C PRO A 217 -10.26 -25.80 -12.73
N ASP A 218 -10.98 -25.36 -13.77
CA ASP A 218 -12.11 -24.42 -13.70
C ASP A 218 -11.81 -23.04 -13.09
N VAL A 219 -10.56 -22.74 -12.77
CA VAL A 219 -10.13 -21.41 -12.33
C VAL A 219 -9.90 -20.52 -13.54
N THR A 220 -10.59 -19.38 -13.58
CA THR A 220 -10.38 -18.37 -14.62
C THR A 220 -9.68 -17.15 -14.05
N THR A 221 -9.07 -16.35 -14.92
CA THR A 221 -8.47 -15.07 -14.54
C THR A 221 -9.35 -13.93 -15.05
N GLN A 222 -9.62 -12.95 -14.19
CA GLN A 222 -10.28 -11.69 -14.53
C GLN A 222 -9.47 -10.57 -13.90
N ALA A 223 -8.90 -9.68 -14.73
CA ALA A 223 -7.94 -8.66 -14.32
C ALA A 223 -6.76 -9.26 -13.53
N HIS A 224 -6.51 -8.77 -12.32
CA HIS A 224 -5.53 -9.29 -11.36
C HIS A 224 -6.13 -10.28 -10.35
N ALA A 225 -7.26 -10.91 -10.69
CA ALA A 225 -7.95 -11.85 -9.82
C ALA A 225 -8.08 -13.25 -10.41
N PHE A 226 -7.95 -14.25 -9.54
CA PHE A 226 -8.43 -15.61 -9.81
C PHE A 226 -9.91 -15.69 -9.44
N VAL A 227 -10.73 -16.19 -10.36
CA VAL A 227 -12.15 -16.50 -10.14
C VAL A 227 -12.27 -18.02 -10.01
N ILE A 228 -12.60 -18.46 -8.80
CA ILE A 228 -12.61 -19.86 -8.40
C ILE A 228 -14.07 -20.28 -8.15
N PRO A 229 -14.62 -21.21 -8.94
CA PRO A 229 -15.99 -21.70 -8.77
C PRO A 229 -16.24 -22.19 -7.34
N HIS A 230 -17.42 -21.86 -6.81
CA HIS A 230 -17.83 -22.27 -5.44
C HIS A 230 -16.85 -21.88 -4.32
N PHE A 231 -16.01 -20.87 -4.55
CA PHE A 231 -15.12 -20.29 -3.55
C PHE A 231 -15.25 -18.78 -3.57
N GLY A 232 -14.95 -18.15 -4.70
CA GLY A 232 -15.02 -16.69 -4.86
C GLY A 232 -13.88 -16.11 -5.69
N ARG A 233 -13.45 -14.90 -5.34
CA ARG A 233 -12.42 -14.13 -6.05
C ARG A 233 -11.23 -13.86 -5.16
N VAL A 234 -10.04 -14.01 -5.73
CA VAL A 234 -8.75 -13.74 -5.06
C VAL A 234 -8.01 -12.68 -5.88
N TYR A 235 -8.05 -11.44 -5.41
CA TYR A 235 -7.37 -10.30 -6.02
C TYR A 235 -5.93 -10.22 -5.52
N LEU A 236 -5.00 -9.94 -6.43
CA LEU A 236 -3.56 -9.92 -6.14
C LEU A 236 -2.95 -8.52 -6.33
N ALA A 237 -2.11 -8.14 -5.37
CA ALA A 237 -1.21 -7.00 -5.37
C ALA A 237 -1.84 -5.67 -5.83
N GLU A 238 -2.96 -5.31 -5.22
CA GLU A 238 -3.69 -4.05 -5.48
C GLU A 238 -2.96 -2.86 -4.87
N ALA A 239 -2.71 -1.84 -5.69
CA ALA A 239 -2.09 -0.60 -5.29
C ALA A 239 -3.05 0.58 -5.45
N ILE A 240 -3.10 1.41 -4.42
CA ILE A 240 -3.75 2.71 -4.43
C ILE A 240 -2.66 3.76 -4.28
N ILE A 241 -2.52 4.64 -5.26
CA ILE A 241 -1.44 5.63 -5.33
C ILE A 241 -2.05 7.02 -5.38
N ASP A 242 -1.67 7.82 -4.40
CA ASP A 242 -2.02 9.23 -4.21
C ASP A 242 -0.71 10.02 -3.98
N GLU A 243 -0.70 11.31 -4.26
CA GLU A 243 0.41 12.25 -4.03
C GLU A 243 1.03 12.09 -2.63
N CYS A 244 0.19 11.90 -1.60
CA CYS A 244 0.64 11.86 -0.21
C CYS A 244 0.58 10.48 0.43
N LYS A 245 0.02 9.45 -0.21
CA LYS A 245 -0.23 8.14 0.42
C LYS A 245 -0.24 6.99 -0.58
N ARG A 246 0.45 5.89 -0.25
CA ARG A 246 0.50 4.68 -1.09
C ARG A 246 -0.03 3.53 -0.24
N THR A 247 -0.98 2.78 -0.77
CA THR A 247 -1.51 1.57 -0.15
C THR A 247 -1.20 0.38 -1.06
N LEU A 248 -0.71 -0.71 -0.50
CA LEU A 248 -0.49 -1.97 -1.20
C LEU A 248 -1.14 -3.11 -0.42
N THR A 249 -2.11 -3.76 -1.04
CA THR A 249 -2.78 -4.97 -0.54
C THR A 249 -2.31 -6.15 -1.37
N MET A 250 -1.57 -7.08 -0.77
CA MET A 250 -1.05 -8.21 -1.53
C MET A 250 -2.12 -9.22 -1.88
N LEU A 251 -3.04 -9.53 -0.97
CA LEU A 251 -4.14 -10.43 -1.28
C LEU A 251 -5.43 -9.90 -0.68
N ARG A 252 -6.46 -9.79 -1.53
CA ARG A 252 -7.82 -9.49 -1.11
C ARG A 252 -8.75 -10.61 -1.56
N LEU A 253 -9.55 -11.08 -0.63
CA LEU A 253 -10.45 -12.21 -0.80
C LEU A 253 -11.89 -11.73 -0.80
N GLU A 254 -12.70 -12.25 -1.70
CA GLU A 254 -14.15 -12.15 -1.70
C GLU A 254 -14.76 -13.53 -1.87
N LEU A 255 -15.34 -14.09 -0.81
CA LEU A 255 -15.95 -15.41 -0.79
C LEU A 255 -17.45 -15.34 -1.12
N GLY A 256 -17.95 -16.31 -1.89
CA GLY A 256 -19.32 -16.33 -2.39
C GLY A 256 -20.21 -17.48 -1.90
N SER A 257 -19.67 -18.68 -1.70
CA SER A 257 -20.45 -19.88 -1.32
C SER A 257 -19.52 -21.05 -0.94
N PRO A 258 -19.90 -21.95 0.00
CA PRO A 258 -20.98 -21.80 0.98
C PRO A 258 -20.60 -20.78 2.07
N ILE A 259 -19.31 -20.51 2.24
CA ILE A 259 -18.75 -19.49 3.12
C ILE A 259 -18.73 -18.18 2.35
N ALA A 260 -19.17 -17.11 2.99
CA ALA A 260 -19.18 -15.78 2.38
C ALA A 260 -18.53 -14.77 3.32
N GLY A 261 -17.84 -13.81 2.73
CA GLY A 261 -17.06 -12.84 3.47
C GLY A 261 -15.98 -12.21 2.62
N SER A 262 -15.22 -11.32 3.23
CA SER A 262 -14.06 -10.71 2.61
C SER A 262 -12.90 -10.64 3.57
N GLY A 263 -11.68 -10.57 3.03
CA GLY A 263 -10.46 -10.49 3.81
C GLY A 263 -9.37 -9.73 3.09
N VAL A 264 -8.50 -9.09 3.86
CA VAL A 264 -7.34 -8.35 3.38
C VAL A 264 -6.11 -8.93 4.07
N PHE A 265 -5.12 -9.28 3.27
CA PHE A 265 -3.92 -10.01 3.69
C PHE A 265 -2.68 -9.25 3.23
N ALA A 266 -1.77 -9.02 4.18
CA ALA A 266 -0.56 -8.21 4.02
C ALA A 266 -0.86 -6.86 3.36
N GLN A 267 -1.46 -5.95 4.13
CA GLN A 267 -1.69 -4.57 3.68
C GLN A 267 -0.69 -3.62 4.34
N SER A 268 -0.10 -2.78 3.50
CA SER A 268 0.79 -1.70 3.92
C SER A 268 0.27 -0.36 3.40
N VAL A 269 0.39 0.67 4.21
CA VAL A 269 0.20 2.07 3.84
C VAL A 269 1.45 2.82 4.23
N GLY A 270 2.07 3.55 3.31
CA GLY A 270 3.30 4.29 3.60
C GLY A 270 3.41 5.55 2.76
N ASN A 271 4.03 6.57 3.37
CA ASN A 271 4.68 7.73 2.77
C ASN A 271 5.10 8.71 3.90
N GLY A 272 4.80 10.00 3.74
CA GLY A 272 5.07 11.12 4.63
C GLY A 272 5.01 12.41 3.82
N ARG A 273 4.92 13.57 4.47
CA ARG A 273 4.83 14.85 3.75
C ARG A 273 5.50 15.98 4.52
N PRO A 274 6.10 16.96 3.82
CA PRO A 274 6.50 18.21 4.45
C PRO A 274 5.27 19.02 4.90
N TRP A 275 5.48 19.90 5.87
CA TRP A 275 4.49 20.85 6.38
C TRP A 275 5.14 22.19 6.77
N PRO A 276 4.57 23.35 6.37
CA PRO A 276 3.44 23.46 5.44
C PRO A 276 3.87 23.00 4.03
N GLY A 277 2.94 22.30 3.37
CA GLY A 277 3.06 21.85 1.98
C GLY A 277 2.53 22.89 1.01
#